data_AF-A0A7X6DT19-F1
#
_entry.id   AF-A0A7X6DT19-F1
#
_cell.length_a   1.000
_cell.length_b   1.000
_cell.length_c   1.000
_cell.angle_alpha   90.00
_cell.angle_beta   90.00
_cell.angle_gamma   90.00
#
_symmetry.space_group_name_H-M   'P 1'
#
loop_
_entity.id
_entity.type
_entity.pdbx_description
1 polymer ?
#
loop_
_entity_poly.entity_id
_entity_poly.type
_entity_poly.pdbx_seq_one_letter_code
_entity_poly.pdbx_strand_id
1 'polypeptide(L)'
;MNRKFQSNGEDKKGGLYHLLLRLPRKIQIRVGALDRKIFPSGYYIYTGSARRGLSHRLGRHLRRRKKRHWHIDFLTTVAPLKQILIDVSDRFTECQAHQTIMNAPGAEVIVAGFGSSDCRCRSHLAYFKKRPPLREAALISSPGHAKKIRPLLLISIFGTEILRGGSAMTKGDLIESIRNSSNGLSKKAAEEVVGAVFSTLSKTLKKEGRFAYPGFGVFTVKKRKARKGRNPKTGEAITIKASKTVGFKPAPSLKKSL
;
A
#
# COMPACT_ATOMS: atom_id res chain seq x y z
N MET A 1 -2.40 -1.04 -18.03
CA MET A 1 -1.71 -2.21 -17.43
C MET A 1 -2.13 -2.33 -15.96
N ASN A 2 -2.89 -3.37 -15.62
CA ASN A 2 -3.42 -3.62 -14.27
C ASN A 2 -2.28 -4.03 -13.32
N ARG A 3 -1.87 -3.15 -12.39
CA ARG A 3 -0.96 -3.52 -11.30
C ARG A 3 -1.76 -4.23 -10.21
N LYS A 4 -1.55 -5.55 -10.08
CA LYS A 4 -2.09 -6.33 -8.96
C LYS A 4 -1.42 -5.83 -7.67
N PHE A 5 -2.23 -5.35 -6.72
CA PHE A 5 -1.82 -5.19 -5.33
C PHE A 5 -1.56 -6.62 -4.81
N GLN A 6 -0.30 -7.04 -4.70
CA GLN A 6 0.03 -8.41 -4.28
C GLN A 6 -0.04 -8.51 -2.75
N SER A 7 -0.79 -9.51 -2.29
CA SER A 7 -1.07 -9.87 -0.90
C SER A 7 0.10 -10.66 -0.29
N ASN A 8 0.98 -10.00 0.46
CA ASN A 8 1.97 -10.68 1.30
C ASN A 8 1.54 -10.59 2.77
N GLY A 9 1.04 -11.69 3.35
CA GLY A 9 0.94 -11.93 4.81
C GLY A 9 0.05 -11.03 5.68
N GLU A 10 -0.12 -9.75 5.34
CA GLU A 10 -0.91 -8.73 6.05
C GLU A 10 -2.39 -8.71 5.64
N ASP A 11 -2.75 -9.45 4.58
CA ASP A 11 -4.11 -9.51 4.00
C ASP A 11 -5.16 -10.12 4.95
N LYS A 12 -4.74 -10.60 6.13
CA LYS A 12 -5.63 -11.02 7.22
C LYS A 12 -6.16 -9.87 8.08
N LYS A 13 -5.51 -8.70 8.10
CA LYS A 13 -5.89 -7.58 8.96
C LYS A 13 -6.91 -6.66 8.26
N GLY A 14 -7.92 -6.25 9.02
CA GLY A 14 -8.86 -5.19 8.64
C GLY A 14 -8.27 -3.80 8.87
N GLY A 15 -9.07 -2.76 8.60
CA GLY A 15 -8.70 -1.38 8.89
C GLY A 15 -9.63 -0.36 8.25
N LEU A 16 -9.46 0.90 8.61
CA LEU A 16 -10.09 2.05 7.98
C LEU A 16 -9.20 2.61 6.87
N TYR A 17 -9.82 3.26 5.91
CA TYR A 17 -9.13 3.99 4.86
C TYR A 17 -9.90 5.24 4.45
N HIS A 18 -9.15 6.25 4.02
CA HIS A 18 -9.68 7.45 3.41
C HIS A 18 -9.17 7.58 1.97
N LEU A 19 -10.09 7.78 1.03
CA LEU A 19 -9.78 8.01 -0.38
C LEU A 19 -9.97 9.48 -0.69
N LEU A 20 -8.89 10.20 -0.97
CA LEU A 20 -8.93 11.56 -1.49
C LEU A 20 -9.04 11.51 -3.02
N LEU A 21 -10.13 12.02 -3.56
CA LEU A 21 -10.38 12.15 -5.00
C LEU A 21 -10.40 13.62 -5.39
N ARG A 22 -10.01 13.91 -6.64
CA ARG A 22 -10.21 15.24 -7.24
C ARG A 22 -11.08 15.07 -8.48
N LEU A 23 -12.20 15.78 -8.49
CA LEU A 23 -13.09 15.84 -9.64
C LEU A 23 -12.88 17.19 -10.35
N PRO A 24 -12.36 17.20 -11.60
CA PRO A 24 -11.99 18.45 -12.27
C PRO A 24 -13.19 19.26 -12.77
N ARG A 25 -14.34 18.62 -12.99
CA ARG A 25 -15.56 19.24 -13.53
C ARG A 25 -16.79 18.64 -12.87
N LYS A 26 -17.84 19.45 -12.72
CA LYS A 26 -19.14 18.97 -12.24
C LYS A 26 -19.62 17.80 -13.12
N ILE A 27 -20.13 16.75 -12.51
CA ILE A 27 -20.68 15.59 -13.22
C ILE A 27 -21.93 15.07 -12.52
N GLN A 28 -22.88 14.53 -13.29
CA GLN A 28 -24.00 13.77 -12.76
C GLN A 28 -23.73 12.28 -12.97
N ILE A 29 -23.79 11.49 -11.91
CA ILE A 29 -23.61 10.03 -11.97
C ILE A 29 -24.79 9.33 -11.30
N ARG A 30 -25.18 8.17 -11.85
CA ARG A 30 -26.12 7.25 -11.20
C ARG A 30 -25.37 6.41 -10.18
N VAL A 31 -25.74 6.47 -8.91
CA VAL A 31 -25.04 5.83 -7.78
C VAL A 31 -25.95 4.77 -7.14
N GLY A 32 -26.02 3.59 -7.73
CA GLY A 32 -26.80 2.48 -7.16
C GLY A 32 -28.23 2.88 -6.75
N ALA A 33 -28.58 2.57 -5.50
CA ALA A 33 -29.88 2.90 -4.90
C ALA A 33 -30.08 4.40 -4.60
N LEU A 34 -29.01 5.21 -4.62
CA LEU A 34 -29.12 6.67 -4.47
C LEU A 34 -29.51 7.36 -5.79
N ASP A 35 -29.69 6.60 -6.87
CA ASP A 35 -30.02 7.11 -8.21
C ASP A 35 -29.09 8.23 -8.69
N ARG A 36 -29.57 9.16 -9.53
CA ARG A 36 -28.76 10.23 -10.13
C ARG A 36 -28.42 11.30 -9.11
N LYS A 37 -27.13 11.52 -8.90
CA LYS A 37 -26.60 12.56 -8.00
C LYS A 37 -25.62 13.45 -8.74
N ILE A 38 -25.60 14.73 -8.36
CA ILE A 38 -24.73 15.75 -8.93
C ILE A 38 -23.53 15.90 -8.00
N PHE A 39 -22.33 15.83 -8.59
CA PHE A 39 -21.05 16.00 -7.90
C PHE A 39 -20.38 17.27 -8.46
N PRO A 40 -20.29 18.36 -7.68
CA PRO A 40 -19.53 19.55 -8.05
C PRO A 40 -18.05 19.26 -8.29
N SER A 41 -17.37 20.08 -9.09
CA SER A 41 -15.91 20.04 -9.18
C SER A 41 -15.29 20.38 -7.82
N GLY A 42 -14.28 19.62 -7.40
CA GLY A 42 -13.63 19.83 -6.11
C GLY A 42 -12.92 18.58 -5.62
N TYR A 43 -12.76 18.51 -4.31
CA TYR A 43 -12.12 17.40 -3.61
C TYR A 43 -13.14 16.60 -2.82
N TYR A 44 -12.93 15.30 -2.76
CA TYR A 44 -13.79 14.39 -2.03
C TYR A 44 -12.95 13.48 -1.15
N ILE A 45 -13.36 13.31 0.10
CA ILE A 45 -12.77 12.32 1.00
C ILE A 45 -13.84 11.29 1.31
N TYR A 46 -13.64 10.06 0.84
CA TYR A 46 -14.48 8.92 1.21
C TYR A 46 -13.82 8.17 2.37
N THR A 47 -14.58 7.92 3.43
CA THR A 47 -14.16 7.06 4.54
C THR A 47 -14.81 5.69 4.38
N GLY A 48 -14.01 4.63 4.48
CA GLY A 48 -14.52 3.26 4.46
C GLY A 48 -13.69 2.35 5.35
N SER A 49 -14.26 1.22 5.74
CA SER A 49 -13.57 0.18 6.50
C SER A 49 -13.39 -1.08 5.68
N ALA A 50 -12.60 -2.03 6.17
CA ALA A 50 -12.59 -3.43 5.77
C ALA A 50 -12.42 -4.29 7.02
N ARG A 51 -13.33 -5.23 7.29
CA ARG A 51 -13.20 -6.16 8.44
C ARG A 51 -12.01 -7.11 8.27
N ARG A 52 -11.76 -7.56 7.03
CA ARG A 52 -10.61 -8.36 6.57
C ARG A 52 -10.33 -8.03 5.10
N GLY A 53 -9.15 -8.36 4.60
CA GLY A 53 -8.82 -8.20 3.17
C GLY A 53 -8.79 -6.74 2.71
N LEU A 54 -8.22 -5.85 3.54
CA LEU A 54 -8.12 -4.41 3.27
C LEU A 54 -7.43 -4.14 1.92
N SER A 55 -6.35 -4.85 1.63
CA SER A 55 -5.62 -4.76 0.37
C SER A 55 -6.50 -5.12 -0.84
N HIS A 56 -7.33 -6.15 -0.72
CA HIS A 56 -8.27 -6.51 -1.79
C HIS A 56 -9.37 -5.45 -1.98
N ARG A 57 -9.88 -4.86 -0.88
CA ARG A 57 -10.87 -3.77 -0.92
C ARG A 57 -10.30 -2.52 -1.60
N LEU A 58 -9.12 -2.08 -1.19
CA LEU A 58 -8.41 -0.95 -1.83
C LEU A 58 -8.06 -1.24 -3.29
N GLY A 59 -7.54 -2.43 -3.57
CA GLY A 59 -7.23 -2.89 -4.92
C GLY A 59 -8.45 -2.87 -5.85
N ARG A 60 -9.65 -3.12 -5.32
CA ARG A 60 -10.90 -2.96 -6.06
C ARG A 60 -11.20 -1.49 -6.35
N HIS A 61 -11.09 -0.59 -5.38
CA HIS A 61 -11.33 0.85 -5.60
C HIS A 61 -10.37 1.46 -6.62
N LEU A 62 -9.13 0.96 -6.69
CA LEU A 62 -8.12 1.39 -7.66
C LEU A 62 -8.38 0.96 -9.11
N ARG A 63 -9.19 -0.08 -9.35
CA ARG A 63 -9.49 -0.52 -10.73
C ARG A 63 -10.28 0.56 -11.47
N ARG A 64 -9.95 0.87 -12.73
CA ARG A 64 -10.78 1.80 -13.53
C ARG A 64 -11.97 1.12 -14.19
N ARG A 65 -11.79 -0.14 -14.61
CA ARG A 65 -12.86 -0.98 -15.17
C ARG A 65 -13.26 -2.01 -14.11
N LYS A 66 -14.49 -1.95 -13.61
CA LYS A 66 -15.05 -2.88 -12.62
C LYS A 66 -16.58 -2.91 -12.70
N LYS A 67 -17.21 -4.02 -12.32
CA LYS A 67 -18.64 -4.02 -11.97
C LYS A 67 -18.81 -3.16 -10.72
N ARG A 68 -19.61 -2.10 -10.77
CA ARG A 68 -19.82 -1.15 -9.67
C ARG A 68 -20.73 -1.80 -8.62
N HIS A 69 -20.28 -1.84 -7.37
CA HIS A 69 -21.00 -2.50 -6.27
C HIS A 69 -21.21 -1.56 -5.09
N TRP A 70 -20.15 -0.86 -4.67
CA TRP A 70 -20.25 0.14 -3.60
C TRP A 70 -20.42 1.54 -4.19
N HIS A 71 -21.03 2.47 -3.45
CA HIS A 71 -21.24 3.86 -3.92
C HIS A 71 -19.93 4.51 -4.41
N ILE A 72 -18.83 4.29 -3.69
CA ILE A 72 -17.51 4.80 -4.06
C ILE A 72 -16.96 4.21 -5.37
N ASP A 73 -17.42 3.04 -5.81
CA ASP A 73 -17.05 2.46 -7.10
C ASP A 73 -17.54 3.34 -8.26
N PHE A 74 -18.72 3.97 -8.11
CA PHE A 74 -19.26 4.86 -9.14
C PHE A 74 -18.40 6.12 -9.28
N LEU A 75 -18.01 6.72 -8.15
CA LEU A 75 -17.19 7.93 -8.15
C LEU A 75 -15.74 7.65 -8.60
N THR A 76 -15.11 6.57 -8.13
CA THR A 76 -13.73 6.21 -8.51
C THR A 76 -13.55 5.86 -9.99
N THR A 77 -14.63 5.54 -10.72
CA THR A 77 -14.55 5.30 -12.17
C THR A 77 -14.43 6.59 -12.98
N VAL A 78 -14.92 7.71 -12.44
CA VAL A 78 -14.96 9.02 -13.12
C VAL A 78 -14.02 10.06 -12.50
N ALA A 79 -13.68 9.92 -11.21
CA ALA A 79 -12.79 10.80 -10.48
C ALA A 79 -11.44 10.11 -10.24
N PRO A 80 -10.32 10.67 -10.72
CA PRO A 80 -9.00 10.11 -10.44
C PRO A 80 -8.70 10.18 -8.94
N LEU A 81 -8.31 9.04 -8.39
CA LEU A 81 -7.82 8.94 -7.01
C LEU A 81 -6.50 9.71 -6.88
N LYS A 82 -6.43 10.60 -5.89
CA LYS A 82 -5.27 11.44 -5.62
C LYS A 82 -4.48 10.96 -4.43
N GLN A 83 -5.12 10.41 -3.43
CA GLN A 83 -4.43 9.92 -2.25
C GLN A 83 -5.22 8.87 -1.51
N ILE A 84 -4.50 7.96 -0.84
CA ILE A 84 -5.06 6.98 0.08
C ILE A 84 -4.37 7.17 1.43
N LEU A 85 -5.17 7.26 2.48
CA LEU A 85 -4.73 7.17 3.87
C LEU A 85 -5.29 5.89 4.46
N ILE A 86 -4.49 5.17 5.24
CA ILE A 86 -4.87 3.89 5.83
C ILE A 86 -4.62 3.95 7.33
N ASP A 87 -5.64 3.62 8.12
CA ASP A 87 -5.54 3.41 9.55
C ASP A 87 -5.83 1.94 9.87
N VAL A 88 -4.81 1.21 10.28
CA VAL A 88 -4.90 -0.20 10.71
C VAL A 88 -4.97 -0.33 12.23
N SER A 89 -5.13 0.79 12.95
CA SER A 89 -5.38 0.78 14.39
C SER A 89 -6.88 0.63 14.67
N ASP A 90 -7.22 -0.07 15.75
CA ASP A 90 -8.60 -0.22 16.21
C ASP A 90 -9.06 1.02 17.03
N ARG A 91 -8.40 2.18 16.84
CA ARG A 91 -8.62 3.39 17.65
C ARG A 91 -9.89 4.14 17.30
N PHE A 92 -10.35 4.01 16.06
CA PHE A 92 -11.52 4.71 15.57
C PHE A 92 -12.44 3.76 14.84
N THR A 93 -13.74 4.01 14.98
CA THR A 93 -14.74 3.48 14.06
C THR A 93 -14.77 4.29 12.76
N GLU A 94 -15.31 3.71 11.69
CA GLU A 94 -15.49 4.39 10.41
C GLU A 94 -16.26 5.72 10.58
N CYS A 95 -17.29 5.71 11.43
CA CYS A 95 -18.12 6.87 11.74
C CYS A 95 -17.31 7.97 12.46
N GLN A 96 -16.52 7.61 13.48
CA GLN A 96 -15.69 8.57 14.21
C GLN A 96 -14.60 9.17 13.31
N ALA A 97 -13.94 8.34 12.50
CA ALA A 97 -12.92 8.82 11.56
C ALA A 97 -13.53 9.75 10.49
N HIS A 98 -14.74 9.45 10.02
CA HIS A 98 -15.44 10.34 9.10
C HIS A 98 -15.87 11.67 9.76
N GLN A 99 -16.30 11.63 11.02
CA GLN A 99 -16.69 12.85 11.74
C GLN A 99 -15.50 13.81 11.90
N THR A 100 -14.29 13.31 12.14
CA THR A 100 -13.07 14.15 12.18
C THR A 100 -12.86 14.90 10.87
N ILE A 101 -13.14 14.26 9.72
CA ILE A 101 -13.07 14.92 8.41
C ILE A 101 -14.16 15.97 8.26
N MET A 102 -15.38 15.67 8.70
CA MET A 102 -16.51 16.60 8.61
C MET A 102 -16.34 17.82 9.52
N ASN A 103 -15.55 17.73 10.58
CA ASN A 103 -15.19 18.87 11.43
C ASN A 103 -14.12 19.78 10.81
N ALA A 104 -13.49 19.38 9.69
CA ALA A 104 -12.50 20.21 9.01
C ALA A 104 -13.16 21.42 8.32
N PRO A 105 -12.51 22.61 8.32
CA PRO A 105 -13.07 23.78 7.66
C PRO A 105 -13.38 23.54 6.18
N GLY A 106 -14.61 23.89 5.77
CA GLY A 106 -15.08 23.75 4.39
C GLY A 106 -15.50 22.33 3.99
N ALA A 107 -15.67 21.42 4.95
CA ALA A 107 -16.26 20.11 4.70
C ALA A 107 -17.79 20.21 4.59
N GLU A 108 -18.35 19.64 3.52
CA GLU A 108 -19.80 19.64 3.28
C GLU A 108 -20.30 18.24 2.87
N VAL A 109 -21.58 17.95 3.17
CA VAL A 109 -22.26 16.75 2.68
C VAL A 109 -23.06 17.10 1.42
N ILE A 110 -22.62 16.59 0.27
CA ILE A 110 -23.31 16.82 -1.02
C ILE A 110 -24.27 15.67 -1.37
N VAL A 111 -23.97 14.45 -0.93
CA VAL A 111 -24.77 13.26 -1.24
C VAL A 111 -25.11 12.51 0.04
N ALA A 112 -26.34 12.70 0.52
CA ALA A 112 -26.86 11.96 1.66
C ALA A 112 -26.92 10.44 1.37
N GLY A 113 -26.63 9.63 2.37
CA GLY A 113 -26.59 8.16 2.28
C GLY A 113 -25.36 7.59 1.58
N PHE A 114 -24.39 8.42 1.16
CA PHE A 114 -23.23 7.94 0.41
C PHE A 114 -22.27 7.15 1.30
N GLY A 115 -22.40 5.83 1.27
CA GLY A 115 -21.47 4.91 1.94
C GLY A 115 -21.74 4.73 3.43
N SER A 116 -22.91 5.17 3.88
CA SER A 116 -23.38 5.08 5.27
C SER A 116 -24.63 4.19 5.39
N SER A 117 -24.79 3.19 4.51
CA SER A 117 -25.98 2.32 4.47
C SER A 117 -26.16 1.45 5.71
N ASP A 118 -25.09 1.21 6.45
CA ASP A 118 -25.02 0.39 7.65
C ASP A 118 -24.88 1.22 8.95
N CYS A 119 -25.03 2.55 8.86
CA CYS A 119 -24.98 3.44 10.01
C CYS A 119 -25.98 4.61 9.88
N ARG A 120 -26.01 5.49 10.89
CA ARG A 120 -26.90 6.68 10.91
C ARG A 120 -26.23 7.96 10.39
N CYS A 121 -25.00 7.87 9.89
CA CYS A 121 -24.30 9.03 9.36
C CYS A 121 -25.00 9.57 8.11
N ARG A 122 -25.06 10.91 7.99
CA ARG A 122 -25.65 11.56 6.79
C ARG A 122 -24.92 11.14 5.52
N SER A 123 -23.62 10.90 5.57
CA SER A 123 -22.76 10.45 4.47
C SER A 123 -21.43 9.98 5.07
N HIS A 124 -20.69 9.11 4.36
CA HIS A 124 -19.26 8.84 4.58
C HIS A 124 -18.39 9.43 3.45
N LEU A 125 -18.96 10.35 2.67
CA LEU A 125 -18.30 11.15 1.66
C LEU A 125 -18.37 12.63 2.03
N ALA A 126 -17.22 13.22 2.30
CA ALA A 126 -17.05 14.65 2.55
C ALA A 126 -16.61 15.35 1.25
N TYR A 127 -17.20 16.50 0.96
CA TYR A 127 -16.84 17.36 -0.15
C TYR A 127 -16.10 18.61 0.35
N PHE A 128 -15.13 19.07 -0.44
CA PHE A 128 -14.44 20.32 -0.25
C PHE A 128 -14.29 21.05 -1.58
N LYS A 129 -14.69 22.33 -1.62
CA LYS A 129 -14.52 23.18 -2.80
C LYS A 129 -13.04 23.41 -3.14
N LYS A 130 -12.18 23.56 -2.12
CA LYS A 130 -10.72 23.71 -2.24
C LYS A 130 -10.02 22.46 -1.71
N ARG A 131 -8.71 22.32 -1.94
CA ARG A 131 -7.94 21.18 -1.40
C ARG A 131 -8.06 21.23 0.14
N PRO A 132 -8.52 20.16 0.80
CA PRO A 132 -8.70 20.17 2.25
C PRO A 132 -7.35 20.37 2.95
N PRO A 133 -7.30 21.13 4.06
CA PRO A 133 -6.08 21.35 4.85
C PRO A 133 -5.79 20.12 5.70
N LEU A 134 -5.71 18.94 5.07
CA LEU A 134 -5.22 17.73 5.72
C LEU A 134 -3.73 17.94 5.94
N ARG A 135 -3.33 18.52 7.09
CA ARG A 135 -1.93 18.39 7.52
C ARG A 135 -1.62 16.90 7.44
N GLU A 136 -0.53 16.56 6.77
CA GLU A 136 -0.16 15.18 6.43
C GLU A 136 -0.04 14.25 7.66
N ALA A 137 -0.03 14.83 8.88
CA ALA A 137 -0.06 14.12 10.15
C ALA A 137 -1.41 14.13 10.91
N ALA A 138 -2.41 14.95 10.54
CA ALA A 138 -3.48 15.38 11.44
C ALA A 138 -4.81 14.62 11.34
N LEU A 139 -5.00 13.68 10.41
CA LEU A 139 -6.18 12.79 10.47
C LEU A 139 -6.10 11.74 11.60
N ILE A 140 -5.01 11.73 12.39
CA ILE A 140 -4.82 10.85 13.56
C ILE A 140 -4.63 11.62 14.88
N SER A 141 -4.68 12.95 14.88
CA SER A 141 -4.40 13.73 16.10
C SER A 141 -5.67 14.37 16.67
N SER A 142 -6.40 13.64 17.51
CA SER A 142 -7.18 14.31 18.56
C SER A 142 -6.24 14.74 19.70
N PRO A 143 -6.49 15.90 20.32
CA PRO A 143 -5.65 16.47 21.37
C PRO A 143 -5.82 15.68 22.66
N GLY A 144 -4.71 15.27 23.28
CA GLY A 144 -4.76 14.75 24.65
C GLY A 144 -3.58 13.89 25.09
N HIS A 145 -2.93 13.12 24.21
CA HIS A 145 -1.89 12.19 24.69
C HIS A 145 -0.74 12.03 23.68
N ALA A 146 0.26 12.91 23.81
CA ALA A 146 1.56 12.77 23.15
C ALA A 146 2.35 11.62 23.79
N LYS A 147 2.27 10.40 23.24
CA LYS A 147 3.28 9.35 23.47
C LYS A 147 3.30 8.36 22.29
N LYS A 148 4.42 8.40 21.55
CA LYS A 148 4.85 7.51 20.44
C LYS A 148 3.89 7.39 19.24
N ILE A 149 4.01 8.35 18.33
CA ILE A 149 3.40 8.32 17.00
C ILE A 149 4.29 7.49 16.06
N ARG A 150 3.75 6.39 15.50
CA ARG A 150 4.31 5.74 14.30
C ARG A 150 3.79 6.47 13.05
N PRO A 151 4.62 6.68 12.00
CA PRO A 151 4.26 7.56 10.90
C PRO A 151 3.05 7.03 10.13
N LEU A 152 2.10 7.95 9.91
CA LEU A 152 0.91 7.78 9.10
C LEU A 152 1.31 7.61 7.63
N LEU A 153 0.85 6.55 6.96
CA LEU A 153 1.19 6.31 5.55
C LEU A 153 0.39 7.28 4.67
N LEU A 154 1.08 8.31 4.16
CA LEU A 154 0.51 9.34 3.29
C LEU A 154 0.86 9.06 1.82
N ILE A 155 -0.10 8.65 0.99
CA ILE A 155 0.14 8.37 -0.43
C ILE A 155 -0.38 9.54 -1.27
N SER A 156 0.44 10.52 -1.65
CA SER A 156 0.06 11.58 -2.62
C SER A 156 0.36 11.17 -4.07
N ILE A 157 -0.59 11.30 -5.00
CA ILE A 157 -0.51 10.88 -6.42
C ILE A 157 -0.55 12.10 -7.37
N PHE A 158 0.34 13.07 -7.16
CA PHE A 158 0.65 14.05 -8.19
C PHE A 158 2.17 14.25 -8.25
N GLY A 159 2.74 14.01 -9.44
CA GLY A 159 4.01 14.56 -9.89
C GLY A 159 5.24 14.25 -9.03
N THR A 160 5.98 13.22 -9.42
CA THR A 160 7.46 13.19 -9.36
C THR A 160 8.13 13.71 -8.09
N GLU A 161 7.91 13.05 -6.96
CA GLU A 161 8.97 12.69 -6.00
C GLU A 161 8.41 11.70 -4.96
N ILE A 162 8.91 10.48 -5.03
CA ILE A 162 8.52 9.36 -4.16
C ILE A 162 9.30 9.50 -2.86
N LEU A 163 8.69 10.06 -1.81
CA LEU A 163 9.22 9.85 -0.46
C LEU A 163 8.63 8.57 0.12
N ARG A 164 9.56 7.62 0.26
CA ARG A 164 9.41 6.20 0.55
C ARG A 164 8.87 5.97 1.97
N GLY A 165 7.71 5.33 2.06
CA GLY A 165 7.25 4.63 3.26
C GLY A 165 7.28 3.12 3.05
N GLY A 166 8.43 2.48 3.28
CA GLY A 166 8.53 1.05 3.62
C GLY A 166 8.06 0.01 2.60
N SER A 167 7.99 0.32 1.31
CA SER A 167 7.97 -0.73 0.27
C SER A 167 9.29 -1.47 0.31
N ALA A 168 9.28 -2.80 0.42
CA ALA A 168 10.46 -3.57 0.07
C ALA A 168 10.91 -3.14 -1.33
N MET A 169 12.14 -2.62 -1.44
CA MET A 169 12.70 -2.08 -2.67
C MET A 169 12.53 -3.08 -3.80
N THR A 170 11.79 -2.71 -4.85
CA THR A 170 11.56 -3.58 -6.01
C THR A 170 12.77 -3.55 -6.95
N LYS A 171 12.88 -4.52 -7.88
CA LYS A 171 13.92 -4.50 -8.93
C LYS A 171 13.94 -3.16 -9.68
N GLY A 172 12.76 -2.61 -9.98
CA GLY A 172 12.63 -1.31 -10.65
C GLY A 172 13.16 -0.15 -9.81
N ASP A 173 12.89 -0.17 -8.50
CA ASP A 173 13.38 0.87 -7.57
C ASP A 173 14.91 0.79 -7.42
N LEU A 174 15.48 -0.42 -7.45
CA LEU A 174 16.92 -0.65 -7.45
C LEU A 174 17.60 -0.11 -8.71
N ILE A 175 17.04 -0.40 -9.89
CA ILE A 175 17.56 0.11 -11.15
C ILE A 175 17.55 1.65 -11.15
N GLU A 176 16.44 2.25 -10.71
CA GLU A 176 16.31 3.70 -10.65
C GLU A 176 17.27 4.34 -9.66
N SER A 177 17.49 3.70 -8.50
CA SER A 177 18.43 4.18 -7.49
C SER A 177 19.88 4.10 -7.96
N ILE A 178 20.27 3.01 -8.61
CA ILE A 178 21.61 2.87 -9.21
C ILE A 178 21.82 3.97 -10.25
N ARG A 179 20.83 4.18 -11.13
CA ARG A 179 20.89 5.21 -12.16
C ARG A 179 21.10 6.61 -11.57
N ASN A 180 20.39 6.94 -10.49
CA ASN A 180 20.52 8.25 -9.83
C ASN A 180 21.84 8.42 -9.08
N SER A 181 22.43 7.32 -8.59
CA SER A 181 23.74 7.34 -7.91
C SER A 181 24.94 7.30 -8.88
N SER A 182 24.69 7.16 -10.18
CA SER A 182 25.73 7.07 -11.22
C SER A 182 25.50 8.11 -12.31
N ASN A 183 26.49 8.97 -12.57
CA ASN A 183 26.36 9.92 -13.67
C ASN A 183 26.44 9.18 -15.01
N GLY A 184 25.42 9.33 -15.86
CA GLY A 184 25.47 8.90 -17.27
C GLY A 184 24.98 7.49 -17.61
N LEU A 185 24.48 6.69 -16.65
CA LEU A 185 23.90 5.39 -16.97
C LEU A 185 22.48 5.51 -17.55
N SER A 186 22.25 4.86 -18.69
CA SER A 186 20.89 4.71 -19.21
C SER A 186 20.10 3.71 -18.37
N LYS A 187 18.77 3.83 -18.34
CA LYS A 187 17.91 2.88 -17.63
C LYS A 187 18.09 1.44 -18.13
N LYS A 188 18.28 1.27 -19.44
CA LYS A 188 18.51 -0.04 -20.06
C LYS A 188 19.84 -0.65 -19.59
N ALA A 189 20.91 0.15 -19.59
CA ALA A 189 22.22 -0.29 -19.11
C ALA A 189 22.19 -0.67 -17.62
N ALA A 190 21.51 0.14 -16.78
CA ALA A 190 21.35 -0.18 -15.36
C ALA A 190 20.56 -1.50 -15.14
N GLU A 191 19.54 -1.75 -15.95
CA GLU A 191 18.80 -3.01 -15.91
C GLU A 191 19.65 -4.23 -16.32
N GLU A 192 20.46 -4.08 -17.36
CA GLU A 192 21.39 -5.11 -17.83
C GLU A 192 22.44 -5.44 -16.76
N VAL A 193 23.06 -4.42 -16.15
CA VAL A 193 24.07 -4.59 -15.08
C VAL A 193 23.46 -5.30 -13.87
N VAL A 194 22.30 -4.87 -13.39
CA VAL A 194 21.62 -5.52 -12.25
C VAL A 194 21.29 -6.98 -12.60
N GLY A 195 20.79 -7.24 -13.80
CA GLY A 195 20.52 -8.59 -14.29
C GLY A 195 21.77 -9.46 -14.31
N ALA A 196 22.89 -8.92 -14.80
CA ALA A 196 24.17 -9.60 -14.88
C ALA A 196 24.69 -9.99 -13.48
N VAL A 197 24.63 -9.08 -12.50
CA VAL A 197 25.07 -9.34 -11.12
C VAL A 197 24.33 -10.54 -10.51
N PHE A 198 23.00 -10.54 -10.55
CA PHE A 198 22.22 -11.64 -9.94
C PHE A 198 22.36 -12.95 -10.72
N SER A 199 22.55 -12.89 -12.03
CA SER A 199 22.86 -14.06 -12.88
C SER A 199 24.19 -14.68 -12.51
N THR A 200 25.25 -13.88 -12.42
CA THR A 200 26.60 -14.32 -12.04
C THR A 200 26.61 -14.88 -10.63
N LEU A 201 26.00 -14.18 -9.65
CA LEU A 201 25.88 -14.66 -8.28
C LEU A 201 25.17 -16.02 -8.21
N SER A 202 24.10 -16.21 -8.98
CA SER A 202 23.38 -17.49 -9.05
C SER A 202 24.25 -18.61 -9.64
N LYS A 203 25.06 -18.32 -10.65
CA LYS A 203 26.01 -19.27 -11.25
C LYS A 203 27.12 -19.64 -10.26
N THR A 204 27.72 -18.65 -9.60
CA THR A 204 28.78 -18.87 -8.59
C THR A 204 28.27 -19.72 -7.43
N LEU A 205 27.08 -19.42 -6.89
CA LEU A 205 26.50 -20.24 -5.82
C LEU A 205 26.20 -21.69 -6.25
N LYS A 206 25.84 -21.93 -7.51
CA LYS A 206 25.65 -23.29 -8.03
C LYS A 206 26.97 -24.06 -8.13
N LYS A 207 28.05 -23.39 -8.59
CA LYS A 207 29.35 -24.01 -8.84
C LYS A 207 30.18 -24.17 -7.56
N GLU A 208 30.33 -23.10 -6.80
CA GLU A 208 31.27 -23.01 -5.67
C GLU A 208 30.55 -23.12 -4.31
N GLY A 209 29.23 -22.99 -4.29
CA GLY A 209 28.44 -23.08 -3.06
C GLY A 209 28.61 -21.89 -2.11
N ARG A 210 29.41 -20.89 -2.48
CA ARG A 210 29.72 -19.71 -1.66
C ARG A 210 30.01 -18.50 -2.53
N PHE A 211 29.54 -17.32 -2.10
CA PHE A 211 29.91 -16.03 -2.67
C PHE A 211 30.08 -15.02 -1.53
N ALA A 212 31.19 -14.30 -1.51
CA ALA A 212 31.48 -13.31 -0.48
C ALA A 212 31.61 -11.93 -1.12
N TYR A 213 30.88 -10.96 -0.57
CA TYR A 213 31.05 -9.55 -0.89
C TYR A 213 31.60 -8.84 0.37
N PRO A 214 32.91 -8.52 0.39
CA PRO A 214 33.53 -7.82 1.51
C PRO A 214 32.75 -6.55 1.88
N GLY A 215 32.59 -6.29 3.17
CA GLY A 215 31.80 -5.14 3.65
C GLY A 215 30.28 -5.34 3.67
N PHE A 216 29.72 -6.26 2.89
CA PHE A 216 28.27 -6.53 2.85
C PHE A 216 27.90 -7.85 3.52
N GLY A 217 28.47 -8.97 3.06
CA GLY A 217 28.19 -10.27 3.65
C GLY A 217 28.53 -11.45 2.75
N VAL A 218 28.16 -12.64 3.23
CA VAL A 218 28.49 -13.91 2.60
C VAL A 218 27.22 -14.70 2.34
N PHE A 219 27.07 -15.17 1.11
CA PHE A 219 26.05 -16.11 0.69
C PHE A 219 26.63 -17.52 0.64
N THR A 220 25.94 -18.49 1.23
CA THR A 220 26.39 -19.89 1.28
C THR A 220 25.23 -20.84 1.00
N VAL A 221 25.45 -21.85 0.16
CA VAL A 221 24.51 -22.93 -0.05
C VAL A 221 24.52 -23.87 1.15
N LYS A 222 23.42 -23.91 1.88
CA LYS A 222 23.18 -24.83 3.00
C LYS A 222 22.42 -26.04 2.51
N LYS A 223 22.93 -27.24 2.82
CA LYS A 223 22.23 -28.51 2.61
C LYS A 223 21.41 -28.83 3.86
N ARG A 224 20.14 -29.19 3.68
CA ARG A 224 19.28 -29.71 4.74
C ARG A 224 18.98 -31.18 4.43
N LYS A 225 19.30 -32.06 5.37
CA LYS A 225 18.99 -33.49 5.27
C LYS A 225 17.48 -33.71 5.33
N ALA A 226 17.02 -34.83 4.78
CA ALA A 226 15.64 -35.25 4.93
C ALA A 226 15.31 -35.43 6.41
N ARG A 227 14.10 -35.04 6.82
CA ARG A 227 13.65 -35.14 8.22
C ARG A 227 12.15 -35.30 8.31
N LYS A 228 11.67 -35.87 9.40
CA LYS A 228 10.25 -35.89 9.72
C LYS A 228 9.81 -34.50 10.19
N GLY A 229 8.66 -34.05 9.72
CA GLY A 229 7.96 -32.85 10.15
C GLY A 229 6.48 -33.16 10.36
N ARG A 230 5.69 -32.13 10.65
CA ARG A 230 4.23 -32.25 10.75
C ARG A 230 3.58 -31.24 9.83
N ASN A 231 2.46 -31.62 9.23
CA ASN A 231 1.62 -30.68 8.50
C ASN A 231 1.03 -29.66 9.49
N PRO A 232 1.28 -28.34 9.33
CA PRO A 232 0.78 -27.34 10.27
C PRO A 232 -0.75 -27.27 10.36
N LYS A 233 -1.48 -27.78 9.36
CA LYS A 233 -2.95 -27.76 9.31
C LYS A 233 -3.59 -29.04 9.85
N THR A 234 -3.00 -30.20 9.60
CA THR A 234 -3.59 -31.51 9.96
C THR A 234 -2.86 -32.22 11.09
N GLY A 235 -1.66 -31.79 11.47
CA GLY A 235 -0.83 -32.42 12.50
C GLY A 235 -0.15 -33.73 12.07
N GLU A 236 -0.55 -34.29 10.92
CA GLU A 236 -0.03 -35.56 10.40
C GLU A 236 1.49 -35.49 10.14
N ALA A 237 2.16 -36.61 10.37
CA ALA A 237 3.58 -36.76 10.11
C ALA A 237 3.86 -36.72 8.60
N ILE A 238 4.75 -35.82 8.18
CA ILE A 238 5.19 -35.69 6.78
C ILE A 238 6.71 -35.82 6.68
N THR A 239 7.19 -36.48 5.63
CA THR A 239 8.62 -36.54 5.32
C THR A 239 9.04 -35.33 4.49
N ILE A 240 9.86 -34.46 5.05
CA ILE A 240 10.44 -33.32 4.35
C ILE A 240 11.69 -33.80 3.64
N LYS A 241 11.69 -33.79 2.31
CA LYS A 241 12.82 -34.22 1.48
C LYS A 241 14.06 -33.34 1.72
N ALA A 242 15.23 -33.92 1.49
CA ALA A 242 16.47 -33.18 1.51
C ALA A 242 16.42 -32.02 0.50
N SER A 243 16.93 -30.85 0.88
CA SER A 243 16.87 -29.65 0.05
C SER A 243 18.14 -28.80 0.19
N LYS A 244 18.40 -27.96 -0.80
CA LYS A 244 19.44 -26.93 -0.77
C LYS A 244 18.78 -25.57 -0.62
N THR A 245 19.36 -24.70 0.19
CA THR A 245 18.91 -23.32 0.37
C THR A 245 20.12 -22.38 0.39
N VAL A 246 19.90 -21.09 0.22
CA VAL A 246 20.96 -20.08 0.33
C VAL A 246 20.78 -19.37 1.67
N GLY A 247 21.83 -19.40 2.50
CA GLY A 247 21.91 -18.58 3.70
C GLY A 247 22.74 -17.33 3.43
N PHE A 248 22.32 -16.19 3.96
CA PHE A 248 23.10 -14.96 3.97
C PHE A 248 23.62 -14.69 5.39
N LYS A 249 24.90 -14.41 5.54
CA LYS A 249 25.53 -13.94 6.77
C LYS A 249 26.01 -12.50 6.54
N PRO A 250 25.35 -11.49 7.13
CA PRO A 250 25.78 -10.10 6.99
C PRO A 250 27.16 -9.88 7.62
N ALA A 251 27.98 -9.07 6.97
CA ALA A 251 29.29 -8.66 7.47
C ALA A 251 29.15 -7.79 8.74
N PRO A 252 30.17 -7.76 9.63
CA PRO A 252 30.14 -6.90 10.80
C PRO A 252 29.94 -5.42 10.45
N SER A 253 30.56 -4.94 9.37
CA SER A 253 30.37 -3.58 8.84
C SER A 253 28.90 -3.28 8.53
N LEU A 254 28.23 -4.17 7.80
CA LEU A 254 26.82 -4.02 7.48
C LEU A 254 25.93 -4.07 8.73
N LYS A 255 26.26 -4.93 9.71
CA LYS A 255 25.51 -4.99 10.97
C LYS A 255 25.66 -3.72 11.81
N LYS A 256 26.85 -3.12 11.83
CA LYS A 256 27.14 -1.89 12.58
C LYS A 256 26.48 -0.65 11.96
N SER A 257 26.23 -0.67 10.65
CA SER A 257 25.59 0.45 9.93
C SER A 257 24.06 0.42 9.95
N LEU A 258 23.44 -0.57 10.60
CA LEU A 258 21.99 -0.76 10.71
C LEU A 258 21.54 -0.47 12.14
#